data_AF-A0A3G8X4K5-F1
#
_entry.id   AF-A0A3G8X4K5-F1
#
_cell.length_a   1.000
_cell.length_b   1.000
_cell.length_c   1.000
_cell.angle_alpha   90.00
_cell.angle_beta   90.00
_cell.angle_gamma   90.00
#
_symmetry.space_group_name_H-M   'P 1'
#
loop_
_entity.id
_entity.type
_entity.pdbx_description
1 polymer ?
#
loop_
_entity_poly.entity_id
_entity_poly.type
_entity_poly.pdbx_seq_one_letter_code
_entity_poly.pdbx_strand_id
1 'polypeptide(L)'
;MMIALDYHFKDIYGNFRHFILFQNPGDDLWCVRDENVLLARFSRLNGVWRQLSGEVLPNGFIQAAGTFIQQYHYDSVPLRIKERWPGIISTVEKKSDNEISVVCKPQVNLRTFQSIFCKHVKLIFQQDIAMNLTVYSYNFAEDFTYKLEVKAKKELRSV
;
A
#
# COMPACT_ATOMS: atom_id res chain seq x y z
N MET A 1 1.27 6.21 -13.03
CA MET A 1 -0.02 5.56 -12.76
C MET A 1 -0.72 6.37 -11.69
N MET A 2 -2.01 6.67 -11.86
CA MET A 2 -2.82 7.35 -10.84
C MET A 2 -3.22 6.32 -9.78
N ILE A 3 -3.07 6.67 -8.51
CA ILE A 3 -3.57 5.85 -7.39
C ILE A 3 -4.90 6.44 -6.97
N ALA A 4 -5.92 5.63 -6.75
CA ALA A 4 -7.21 6.04 -6.23
C ALA A 4 -7.71 5.02 -5.20
N LEU A 5 -8.24 5.52 -4.08
CA LEU A 5 -8.77 4.73 -2.99
C LEU A 5 -10.19 5.21 -2.66
N ASP A 6 -11.13 4.28 -2.55
CA ASP A 6 -12.50 4.54 -2.12
C ASP A 6 -12.55 4.70 -0.60
N TYR A 7 -12.84 5.92 -0.16
CA TYR A 7 -12.80 6.31 1.24
C TYR A 7 -14.19 6.60 1.79
N HIS A 8 -14.60 5.81 2.79
CA HIS A 8 -15.85 6.00 3.51
C HIS A 8 -15.59 6.72 4.82
N PHE A 9 -16.20 7.88 4.97
CA PHE A 9 -16.09 8.68 6.19
C PHE A 9 -17.44 8.78 6.89
N LYS A 10 -17.46 8.50 8.19
CA LYS A 10 -18.64 8.71 9.04
C LYS A 10 -18.56 10.11 9.65
N ASP A 11 -19.50 10.97 9.28
CA ASP A 11 -19.55 12.32 9.82
C ASP A 11 -20.02 12.36 11.29
N ILE A 12 -20.01 13.56 11.88
CA ILE A 12 -20.40 13.78 13.28
C ILE A 12 -21.87 13.43 13.57
N TYR A 13 -22.71 13.37 12.54
CA TYR A 13 -24.12 12.98 12.64
C TYR A 13 -24.33 11.48 12.40
N GLY A 14 -23.25 10.76 12.11
CA GLY A 14 -23.25 9.33 11.88
C GLY A 14 -23.58 8.92 10.44
N ASN A 15 -23.68 9.86 9.50
CA ASN A 15 -23.91 9.55 8.10
C ASN A 15 -22.61 9.14 7.42
N PHE A 16 -22.69 8.11 6.57
CA PHE A 16 -21.58 7.74 5.72
C PHE A 16 -21.56 8.59 4.46
N ARG A 17 -20.41 9.19 4.19
CA ARG A 17 -20.12 9.89 2.93
C ARG A 17 -18.99 9.17 2.20
N HIS A 18 -19.06 9.21 0.88
CA HIS A 18 -18.11 8.56 -0.01
C HIS A 18 -17.20 9.60 -0.63
N PHE A 19 -15.89 9.36 -0.57
CA PHE A 19 -14.87 10.22 -1.16
C PHE A 19 -13.87 9.38 -1.92
N ILE A 20 -13.22 9.99 -2.92
CA ILE A 20 -12.07 9.41 -3.60
C ILE A 20 -10.82 10.10 -3.11
N LEU A 21 -9.91 9.33 -2.52
CA LEU A 21 -8.54 9.77 -2.22
C LEU A 21 -7.65 9.36 -3.37
N PHE A 22 -7.00 10.29 -4.04
CA PHE A 22 -6.17 9.96 -5.20
C PHE A 22 -4.85 10.73 -5.24
N GLN A 23 -3.87 10.16 -5.92
CA GLN A 23 -2.58 10.77 -6.17
C GLN A 23 -2.30 10.77 -7.69
N ASN A 24 -1.93 11.94 -8.22
CA ASN A 24 -1.59 12.09 -9.62
C ASN A 24 -0.21 11.48 -9.92
N PRO A 25 0.03 11.00 -11.15
CA PRO A 25 1.35 10.52 -11.53
C PRO A 25 2.43 11.59 -11.33
N GLY A 26 3.46 11.28 -10.54
CA GLY A 26 4.59 12.19 -10.29
C GLY A 26 4.32 13.30 -9.28
N ASP A 27 3.18 13.26 -8.59
CA ASP A 27 2.85 14.17 -7.49
C ASP A 27 2.90 13.42 -6.15
N ASP A 28 3.48 14.03 -5.13
CA ASP A 28 3.49 13.47 -3.76
C ASP A 28 2.23 13.88 -2.97
N LEU A 29 1.38 14.74 -3.55
CA LEU A 29 0.16 15.22 -2.91
C LEU A 29 -1.01 14.27 -3.09
N TRP A 30 -1.69 13.99 -1.98
CA TRP A 30 -2.98 13.33 -1.98
C TRP A 30 -4.09 14.36 -2.17
N CYS A 31 -5.06 14.01 -3.00
CA CYS A 31 -6.23 14.81 -3.31
C CYS A 31 -7.48 14.13 -2.76
N VAL A 32 -8.42 14.92 -2.25
CA VAL A 32 -9.77 14.46 -1.86
C VAL A 32 -10.76 14.97 -2.89
N ARG A 33 -11.55 14.07 -3.46
CA ARG A 33 -12.66 14.42 -4.35
C ARG A 33 -13.96 13.84 -3.82
N ASP A 34 -15.01 14.63 -3.88
CA ASP A 34 -16.39 14.17 -3.73
C ASP A 34 -17.03 14.21 -5.12
N GLU A 35 -17.49 13.05 -5.59
CA GLU A 35 -17.92 12.82 -6.98
C GLU A 35 -16.92 13.36 -8.02
N ASN A 36 -17.21 14.55 -8.60
CA ASN A 36 -16.38 15.23 -9.61
C ASN A 36 -15.69 16.50 -9.08
N VAL A 37 -15.89 16.85 -7.82
CA VAL A 37 -15.40 18.11 -7.23
C VAL A 37 -14.16 17.85 -6.39
N LEU A 38 -13.02 18.40 -6.79
CA LEU A 38 -11.80 18.39 -5.99
C LEU A 38 -11.99 19.31 -4.78
N LEU A 39 -12.01 18.73 -3.59
CA LEU A 39 -12.22 19.47 -2.34
C LEU A 39 -10.91 20.04 -1.81
N ALA A 40 -9.90 19.19 -1.64
CA ALA A 40 -8.65 19.57 -0.99
C ALA A 40 -7.45 18.75 -1.46
N ARG A 41 -6.26 19.28 -1.18
CA ARG A 41 -4.98 18.56 -1.30
C ARG A 41 -4.28 18.50 0.04
N PHE A 42 -3.68 17.37 0.36
CA PHE A 42 -3.03 17.12 1.63
C PHE A 42 -1.80 16.22 1.45
N SER A 43 -0.86 16.32 2.38
CA SER A 43 0.36 15.53 2.37
C SER A 43 0.81 15.18 3.79
N ARG A 44 1.69 14.19 3.90
CA ARG A 44 2.31 13.78 5.15
C ARG A 44 3.61 14.56 5.35
N LEU A 45 3.57 15.60 6.18
CA LEU A 45 4.72 16.42 6.52
C LEU A 45 5.20 16.06 7.93
N ASN A 46 6.47 15.67 8.05
CA ASN A 46 7.09 15.25 9.33
C ASN A 46 6.24 14.19 10.06
N GLY A 47 5.72 13.22 9.31
CA GLY A 47 4.90 12.13 9.85
C GLY A 47 3.44 12.49 10.11
N VAL A 48 3.04 13.76 10.00
CA VAL A 48 1.68 14.26 10.28
C VAL A 48 0.97 14.64 8.99
N TRP A 49 -0.27 14.17 8.83
CA TRP A 49 -1.12 14.53 7.69
C TRP A 49 -1.64 15.95 7.84
N ARG A 50 -1.41 16.79 6.82
CA ARG A 50 -1.82 18.19 6.79
C ARG A 50 -2.43 18.56 5.45
N GLN A 51 -3.54 19.29 5.50
CA GLN A 51 -4.10 19.94 4.33
C GLN A 51 -3.17 21.08 3.88
N LEU A 52 -2.98 21.21 2.57
CA LEU A 52 -2.14 22.22 1.94
C LEU A 52 -2.95 23.25 1.14
N SER A 53 -4.07 22.84 0.54
CA SER A 53 -4.92 23.72 -0.26
C SER A 53 -6.36 23.20 -0.36
N GLY A 54 -7.28 24.06 -0.82
CA GLY A 54 -8.70 23.74 -1.07
C GLY A 54 -9.63 24.10 0.08
N GLU A 55 -10.83 23.51 0.07
CA GLU A 55 -11.86 23.69 1.10
C GLU A 55 -11.36 23.18 2.46
N VAL A 56 -11.62 23.93 3.54
CA VAL A 56 -11.19 23.57 4.89
C VAL A 56 -11.93 22.30 5.34
N LEU A 57 -11.23 21.17 5.32
CA LEU A 57 -11.77 19.91 5.83
C LEU A 57 -11.56 19.79 7.34
N PRO A 58 -12.47 19.13 8.07
CA PRO A 58 -12.29 18.89 9.50
C PRO A 58 -10.98 18.13 9.78
N ASN A 59 -10.24 18.52 10.83
CA ASN A 59 -8.99 17.83 11.19
C ASN A 59 -9.19 16.32 11.41
N GLY A 60 -10.34 15.92 11.99
CA GLY A 60 -10.69 14.50 12.16
C GLY A 60 -10.78 13.75 10.83
N PHE A 61 -11.29 14.40 9.77
CA PHE A 61 -11.30 13.85 8.42
C PHE A 61 -9.88 13.66 7.89
N ILE A 62 -9.03 14.69 7.97
CA ILE A 62 -7.65 14.63 7.44
C ILE A 62 -6.83 13.53 8.13
N GLN A 63 -6.94 13.40 9.46
CA GLN A 63 -6.23 12.35 10.18
C GLN A 63 -6.76 10.96 9.83
N ALA A 64 -8.08 10.79 9.72
CA ALA A 64 -8.68 9.51 9.35
C ALA A 64 -8.36 9.10 7.91
N ALA A 65 -8.44 10.03 6.94
CA ALA A 65 -8.06 9.82 5.55
C ALA A 65 -6.56 9.49 5.42
N GLY A 66 -5.70 10.22 6.14
CA GLY A 66 -4.28 9.94 6.20
C GLY A 66 -3.94 8.57 6.79
N THR A 67 -4.65 8.16 7.84
CA THR A 67 -4.53 6.82 8.43
C THR A 67 -4.96 5.73 7.45
N PHE A 68 -6.06 5.97 6.74
CA PHE A 68 -6.55 5.09 5.70
C PHE A 68 -5.55 4.95 4.54
N ILE A 69 -4.99 6.05 4.03
CA ILE A 69 -3.93 6.02 3.01
C ILE A 69 -2.71 5.24 3.53
N GLN A 70 -2.32 5.50 4.79
CA GLN A 70 -1.20 4.79 5.39
C GLN A 70 -1.43 3.27 5.36
N GLN A 71 -2.61 2.80 5.78
CA GLN A 71 -2.93 1.38 5.83
C GLN A 71 -3.09 0.72 4.45
N TYR A 72 -3.84 1.37 3.56
CA TYR A 72 -4.26 0.77 2.29
C TYR A 72 -3.29 1.03 1.14
N HIS A 73 -2.39 2.02 1.27
CA HIS A 73 -1.36 2.29 0.28
C HIS A 73 0.05 2.04 0.84
N TYR A 74 0.50 2.83 1.82
CA TYR A 74 1.91 2.83 2.24
C TYR A 74 2.33 1.56 3.00
N ASP A 75 1.44 1.03 3.83
CA ASP A 75 1.67 -0.22 4.57
C ASP A 75 1.21 -1.45 3.78
N SER A 76 0.73 -1.25 2.55
CA SER A 76 0.26 -2.34 1.70
C SER A 76 1.39 -3.31 1.37
N VAL A 77 1.07 -4.60 1.38
CA VAL A 77 2.04 -5.65 1.04
C VAL A 77 2.71 -5.42 -0.32
N PRO A 78 1.98 -5.05 -1.40
CA PRO A 78 2.60 -4.77 -2.69
C PRO A 78 3.68 -3.70 -2.63
N LEU A 79 3.40 -2.57 -1.97
CA LEU A 79 4.35 -1.47 -1.89
C LEU A 79 5.60 -1.87 -1.13
N ARG A 80 5.44 -2.48 0.06
CA ARG A 80 6.59 -2.87 0.90
C ARG A 80 7.49 -3.92 0.22
N ILE A 81 6.91 -4.84 -0.56
CA ILE A 81 7.69 -5.78 -1.38
C ILE A 81 8.47 -5.01 -2.45
N LYS A 82 7.82 -4.10 -3.18
CA LYS A 82 8.47 -3.32 -4.24
C LYS A 82 9.62 -2.46 -3.72
N GLU A 83 9.42 -1.79 -2.59
CA GLU A 83 10.42 -0.94 -1.93
C GLU A 83 11.60 -1.72 -1.35
N ARG A 84 11.40 -2.98 -0.96
CA ARG A 84 12.50 -3.82 -0.47
C ARG A 84 13.48 -4.22 -1.57
N TRP A 85 12.99 -4.36 -2.81
CA TRP A 85 13.80 -4.83 -3.94
C TRP A 85 13.63 -3.98 -5.20
N PRO A 86 13.89 -2.67 -5.16
CA PRO A 86 13.65 -1.77 -6.29
C PRO A 86 14.56 -2.08 -7.49
N GLY A 87 15.71 -2.73 -7.28
CA GLY A 87 16.63 -3.16 -8.33
C GLY A 87 16.27 -4.51 -8.98
N ILE A 88 15.38 -5.29 -8.38
CA ILE A 88 15.06 -6.66 -8.82
C ILE A 88 13.60 -6.76 -9.27
N ILE A 89 12.68 -6.09 -8.58
CA ILE A 89 11.24 -6.15 -8.86
C ILE A 89 10.84 -4.98 -9.74
N SER A 90 10.08 -5.27 -10.80
CA SER A 90 9.50 -4.28 -11.71
C SER A 90 8.14 -3.81 -11.18
N THR A 91 7.22 -4.76 -10.99
CA THR A 91 5.84 -4.49 -10.55
C THR A 91 5.40 -5.48 -9.49
N VAL A 92 4.49 -5.02 -8.63
CA VAL A 92 3.79 -5.85 -7.64
C VAL A 92 2.33 -5.45 -7.67
N GLU A 93 1.45 -6.43 -7.89
CA GLU A 93 0.02 -6.21 -8.10
C GLU A 93 -0.79 -7.11 -7.19
N LYS A 94 -1.76 -6.54 -6.47
CA LYS A 94 -2.76 -7.30 -5.73
C LYS A 94 -3.79 -7.85 -6.71
N LYS A 95 -3.93 -9.19 -6.78
CA LYS A 95 -4.92 -9.87 -7.65
C LYS A 95 -6.23 -10.12 -6.90
N SER A 96 -6.14 -10.45 -5.62
CA SER A 96 -7.27 -10.61 -4.70
C SER A 96 -6.85 -10.28 -3.28
N ASP A 97 -7.74 -10.42 -2.30
CA ASP A 97 -7.41 -10.16 -0.90
C ASP A 97 -6.25 -11.00 -0.37
N ASN A 98 -6.09 -12.22 -0.90
CA ASN A 98 -5.09 -13.18 -0.44
C ASN A 98 -4.09 -13.55 -1.54
N GLU A 99 -4.01 -12.79 -2.63
CA GLU A 99 -3.12 -13.11 -3.76
C GLU A 99 -2.45 -11.87 -4.33
N ILE A 100 -1.12 -11.97 -4.51
CA ILE A 100 -0.29 -10.94 -5.10
C ILE A 100 0.59 -11.55 -6.19
N SER A 101 0.69 -10.85 -7.32
CA SER A 101 1.67 -11.14 -8.36
C SER A 101 2.86 -10.18 -8.24
N VAL A 102 4.07 -10.72 -8.36
CA VAL A 102 5.33 -9.98 -8.37
C VAL A 102 6.01 -10.26 -9.71
N VAL A 103 6.40 -9.23 -10.45
CA VAL A 103 7.14 -9.40 -11.72
C VAL A 103 8.55 -8.85 -11.56
N CYS A 104 9.54 -9.69 -11.82
CA CYS A 104 10.95 -9.31 -11.78
C CYS A 104 11.36 -8.46 -13.00
N LYS A 105 12.43 -7.69 -12.85
CA LYS A 105 13.10 -6.98 -13.93
C LYS A 105 13.82 -7.94 -14.88
N PRO A 106 14.17 -7.49 -16.10
CA PRO A 106 15.03 -8.26 -17.00
C PRO A 106 16.33 -8.68 -16.32
N GLN A 107 16.92 -9.81 -16.77
CA GLN A 107 18.20 -10.35 -16.29
C GLN A 107 18.22 -10.89 -14.85
N VAL A 108 17.09 -10.83 -14.13
CA VAL A 108 16.97 -11.49 -12.82
C VAL A 108 16.91 -13.01 -13.02
N ASN A 109 17.86 -13.73 -12.41
CA ASN A 109 17.77 -15.19 -12.30
C ASN A 109 16.73 -15.56 -11.25
N LEU A 110 15.59 -16.10 -11.68
CA LEU A 110 14.46 -16.34 -10.80
C LEU A 110 14.77 -17.41 -9.74
N ARG A 111 15.53 -18.46 -10.10
CA ARG A 111 15.94 -19.51 -9.16
C ARG A 111 16.80 -18.98 -8.02
N THR A 112 17.79 -18.13 -8.33
CA THR A 112 18.61 -17.47 -7.31
C THR A 112 17.76 -16.52 -6.46
N PHE A 113 16.90 -15.74 -7.10
CA PHE A 113 16.04 -14.80 -6.39
C PHE A 113 15.06 -15.50 -5.46
N GLN A 114 14.50 -16.65 -5.84
CA GLN A 114 13.57 -17.44 -5.03
C GLN A 114 14.11 -17.70 -3.62
N SER A 115 15.35 -18.17 -3.51
CA SER A 115 15.97 -18.46 -2.20
C SER A 115 16.08 -17.22 -1.32
N ILE A 116 16.45 -16.08 -1.91
CA ILE A 116 16.57 -14.79 -1.20
C ILE A 116 15.18 -14.28 -0.81
N PHE A 117 14.25 -14.28 -1.75
CA PHE A 117 12.90 -13.77 -1.59
C PHE A 117 12.18 -14.50 -0.45
N CYS A 118 12.09 -15.84 -0.51
CA CYS A 118 11.39 -16.65 0.48
C CYS A 118 12.00 -16.52 1.89
N LYS A 119 13.31 -16.27 1.99
CA LYS A 119 13.99 -16.08 3.28
C LYS A 119 13.69 -14.72 3.89
N HIS A 120 13.59 -13.67 3.08
CA HIS A 120 13.58 -12.29 3.54
C HIS A 120 12.22 -11.59 3.48
N VAL A 121 11.28 -12.06 2.65
CA VAL A 121 9.98 -11.37 2.44
C VAL A 121 9.16 -11.24 3.73
N LYS A 122 9.14 -12.29 4.57
CA LYS A 122 8.44 -12.26 5.86
C LYS A 122 9.01 -11.24 6.85
N LEU A 123 10.28 -10.86 6.71
CA LEU A 123 10.96 -9.94 7.62
C LEU A 123 10.59 -8.48 7.38
N ILE A 124 9.90 -8.19 6.28
CA ILE A 124 9.44 -6.84 5.92
C ILE A 124 8.22 -6.46 6.78
N PHE A 125 7.48 -7.44 7.29
CA PHE A 125 6.17 -7.24 7.91
C PHE A 125 6.21 -7.46 9.41
N GLN A 126 5.40 -6.69 10.13
CA GLN A 126 5.25 -6.77 11.59
C GLN A 126 3.82 -7.11 12.00
N GLN A 127 2.87 -6.98 11.08
CA GLN A 127 1.46 -7.29 11.22
C GLN A 127 1.13 -8.72 10.78
N ASP A 128 -0.03 -9.22 11.20
CA ASP A 128 -0.58 -10.50 10.71
C ASP A 128 -0.85 -10.43 9.21
N ILE A 129 -0.29 -11.38 8.45
CA ILE A 129 -0.47 -11.51 7.00
C ILE A 129 -0.59 -12.98 6.65
N ALA A 130 -1.59 -13.31 5.83
CA ALA A 130 -1.72 -14.61 5.19
C ALA A 130 -2.12 -14.40 3.71
N MET A 131 -1.20 -14.68 2.78
CA MET A 131 -1.46 -14.54 1.35
C MET A 131 -0.51 -15.37 0.49
N ASN A 132 -0.92 -15.66 -0.74
CA ASN A 132 -0.12 -16.31 -1.76
C ASN A 132 0.58 -15.27 -2.62
N LEU A 133 1.89 -15.43 -2.79
CA LEU A 133 2.71 -14.62 -3.67
C LEU A 133 3.11 -15.47 -4.87
N THR A 134 2.81 -15.01 -6.08
CA THR A 134 3.31 -15.62 -7.32
C THR A 134 4.35 -14.69 -7.94
N VAL A 135 5.57 -15.17 -8.08
CA VAL A 135 6.71 -14.38 -8.56
C VAL A 135 7.10 -14.85 -9.96
N TYR A 136 7.03 -13.94 -10.93
CA TYR A 136 7.30 -14.19 -12.33
C TYR A 136 8.65 -13.58 -12.75
N SER A 137 9.33 -14.29 -13.65
CA SER A 137 10.38 -13.71 -14.51
C SER A 137 9.80 -12.61 -15.41
N TYR A 138 10.66 -11.73 -15.94
CA TYR A 138 10.22 -10.56 -16.70
C TYR A 138 9.38 -10.90 -17.95
N ASN A 139 9.66 -12.05 -18.57
CA ASN A 139 8.99 -12.56 -19.77
C ASN A 139 7.96 -13.66 -19.46
N PHE A 140 7.64 -13.88 -18.18
CA PHE A 140 6.71 -14.91 -17.72
C PHE A 140 7.08 -16.35 -18.14
N ALA A 141 8.34 -16.62 -18.49
CA ALA A 141 8.80 -17.95 -18.88
C ALA A 141 9.03 -18.88 -17.68
N GLU A 142 9.40 -18.29 -16.54
CA GLU A 142 9.57 -18.95 -15.24
C GLU A 142 8.73 -18.26 -14.17
N ASP A 143 8.23 -19.03 -13.21
CA ASP A 143 7.53 -18.56 -12.03
C ASP A 143 7.78 -19.44 -10.79
N PHE A 144 7.44 -18.91 -9.62
CA PHE A 144 7.28 -19.72 -8.40
C PHE A 144 6.22 -19.12 -7.49
N THR A 145 5.62 -19.96 -6.65
CA THR A 145 4.67 -19.54 -5.62
C THR A 145 5.29 -19.61 -4.23
N TYR A 146 4.89 -18.69 -3.36
CA TYR A 146 5.29 -18.66 -1.97
C TYR A 146 4.11 -18.26 -1.09
N LYS A 147 3.77 -19.10 -0.12
CA LYS A 147 2.75 -18.80 0.89
C LYS A 147 3.38 -17.92 1.97
N LEU A 148 3.03 -16.63 1.98
CA LEU A 148 3.45 -15.68 2.99
C LEU A 148 2.55 -15.79 4.20
N GLU A 149 3.12 -16.24 5.32
CA GLU A 149 2.48 -16.24 6.63
C GLU A 149 3.37 -15.49 7.62
N VAL A 150 2.85 -14.37 8.13
CA VAL A 150 3.48 -13.57 9.20
C VAL A 150 2.48 -13.50 10.34
N LYS A 151 2.95 -13.79 11.54
CA LYS A 151 2.20 -13.54 12.77
C LYS A 151 2.79 -12.32 13.46
N ALA A 152 1.95 -11.38 13.85
CA ALA A 152 2.31 -10.23 14.64
C ALA A 152 2.99 -10.72 15.92
N LYS A 153 4.18 -10.19 16.18
CA LYS A 153 4.81 -10.40 17.48
C LYS A 153 3.95 -9.68 18.50
N LYS A 154 3.23 -10.42 19.35
CA LYS A 154 2.65 -9.85 20.57
C LYS A 154 3.81 -9.21 21.34
N GLU A 155 3.81 -7.89 21.45
CA GLU A 155 4.63 -7.23 22.46
C GLU A 155 4.18 -7.81 23.80
N LEU A 156 5.04 -8.62 24.41
CA LEU A 156 4.99 -8.88 25.84
C LEU A 156 5.23 -7.52 26.51
N ARG A 157 4.15 -6.78 26.73
CA ARG A 157 4.14 -5.70 27.72
C ARG A 157 4.28 -6.38 29.08
N SER A 158 5.51 -6.54 29.54
CA SER A 158 5.80 -6.75 30.95
C SER A 158 5.22 -5.54 31.69
N VAL A 159 4.20 -5.81 32.51
CA VAL A 159 3.70 -4.90 33.54
C VAL A 159 4.74 -4.81 34.66
#